data_AF-A0A1G4M803-F1
#
_entry.id   AF-A0A1G4M803-F1
#
_cell.length_a   1.000
_cell.length_b   1.000
_cell.length_c   1.000
_cell.angle_alpha   90.00
_cell.angle_beta   90.00
_cell.angle_gamma   90.00
#
_symmetry.space_group_name_H-M   'P 1'
#
loop_
_entity.id
_entity.type
_entity.pdbx_description
1 polymer ?
#
loop_
_entity_poly.entity_id
_entity_poly.type
_entity_poly.pdbx_seq_one_letter_code
_entity_poly.pdbx_strand_id
1 'polypeptide(L)'
;MPSRCHDLVVEHQRGLTILGYPAFTPNLLIHGLDPPQFQILIANGKTVDANEIVAGAGMYPLDLNDNIKDYKWFVSMDHGGQYETDDQGWSYGWRFGSHHWKSKNGFVRKRFWTRMPAKPEQLYIEDTVDNDQFPQDSSASECGEVSATEMMSPEDALIKDLERPLVDRQRLEKIQEFLRPLSVEDMKKLCTSDSPFLNKVLKTLLFEMSKKKLLDVVLPELLIQKEKSRPL
;
A
#
# COMPACT_ATOMS: atom_id res chain seq x y z
N MET A 1 19.46 9.24 -7.13
CA MET A 1 18.79 8.53 -6.01
C MET A 1 18.33 7.19 -6.54
N PRO A 2 18.94 6.05 -6.15
CA PRO A 2 18.41 4.75 -6.53
C PRO A 2 17.15 4.54 -5.70
N SER A 3 15.98 4.68 -6.33
CA SER A 3 14.70 4.25 -5.76
C SER A 3 14.89 2.83 -5.26
N ARG A 4 14.65 2.56 -3.96
CA ARG A 4 14.73 1.21 -3.38
C ARG A 4 13.84 0.30 -4.23
N CYS A 5 14.46 -0.47 -5.11
CA CYS A 5 13.78 -1.32 -6.06
C CYS A 5 13.32 -2.54 -5.27
N HIS A 6 12.09 -2.51 -4.76
CA HIS A 6 11.47 -3.70 -4.20
C HIS A 6 11.31 -4.69 -5.35
N ASP A 7 12.07 -5.79 -5.28
CA ASP A 7 11.91 -6.87 -6.26
C ASP A 7 10.55 -7.49 -6.05
N LEU A 8 9.70 -7.36 -7.07
CA LEU A 8 8.38 -7.92 -7.07
C LEU A 8 8.31 -9.04 -8.11
N VAL A 9 7.89 -10.21 -7.67
CA VAL A 9 7.77 -11.40 -8.50
C VAL A 9 6.33 -11.87 -8.49
N VAL A 10 5.80 -12.21 -9.65
CA VAL A 10 4.47 -12.81 -9.80
C VAL A 10 4.64 -14.28 -10.12
N GLU A 11 4.06 -15.12 -9.28
CA GLU A 11 3.93 -16.55 -9.52
C GLU A 11 2.60 -16.83 -10.23
N HIS A 12 2.61 -17.68 -11.25
CA HIS A 12 1.46 -18.08 -12.07
C HIS A 12 1.26 -19.59 -12.01
N GLN A 13 0.01 -20.03 -11.90
CA GLN A 13 -0.36 -21.44 -11.98
C GLN A 13 -1.71 -21.63 -12.68
N ARG A 14 -1.90 -22.79 -13.30
CA ARG A 14 -3.17 -23.25 -13.87
C ARG A 14 -3.71 -24.43 -13.08
N GLY A 15 -5.02 -24.59 -13.06
CA GLY A 15 -5.66 -25.64 -12.28
C GLY A 15 -7.15 -25.47 -12.17
N LEU A 16 -7.75 -26.16 -11.21
CA LEU A 16 -9.15 -25.99 -10.87
C LEU A 16 -9.39 -26.40 -9.41
N THR A 17 -10.49 -25.90 -8.84
CA THR A 17 -10.95 -26.32 -7.53
C THR A 17 -11.87 -27.52 -7.67
N ILE A 18 -11.45 -28.68 -7.14
CA ILE A 18 -12.21 -29.94 -7.17
C ILE A 18 -12.75 -30.18 -5.77
N LEU A 19 -14.09 -30.19 -5.61
CA LEU A 19 -14.75 -30.44 -4.31
C LEU A 19 -14.22 -29.54 -3.17
N GLY A 20 -13.91 -28.28 -3.48
CA GLY A 20 -13.37 -27.32 -2.52
C GLY A 20 -11.85 -27.33 -2.37
N TYR A 21 -11.14 -28.33 -2.93
CA TYR A 21 -9.69 -28.41 -2.88
C TYR A 21 -9.05 -27.76 -4.12
N PRO A 22 -8.16 -26.77 -3.95
CA PRO A 22 -7.49 -26.12 -5.08
C PRO A 22 -6.39 -27.03 -5.65
N ALA A 23 -6.64 -27.65 -6.81
CA ALA A 23 -5.67 -28.45 -7.55
C ALA A 23 -5.02 -27.60 -8.66
N PHE A 24 -3.99 -26.85 -8.30
CA PHE A 24 -3.25 -25.98 -9.22
C PHE A 24 -1.78 -26.36 -9.27
N THR A 25 -1.19 -26.27 -10.45
CA THR A 25 0.20 -26.63 -10.70
C THR A 25 0.80 -25.74 -11.80
N PRO A 26 2.10 -25.40 -11.70
CA PRO A 26 2.81 -24.70 -12.79
C PRO A 26 2.94 -25.57 -14.05
N ASN A 27 2.87 -26.90 -13.92
CA ASN A 27 3.01 -27.82 -15.06
C ASN A 27 1.82 -27.79 -16.03
N LEU A 28 0.71 -27.14 -15.66
CA LEU A 28 -0.44 -26.93 -16.54
C LEU A 28 -0.37 -25.61 -17.33
N LEU A 29 0.69 -24.83 -17.15
CA LEU A 29 0.95 -23.64 -17.98
C LEU A 29 1.31 -24.08 -19.40
N ILE A 30 0.63 -23.49 -20.38
CA ILE A 30 0.85 -23.75 -21.79
C ILE A 30 1.93 -22.80 -22.29
N HIS A 31 3.12 -23.33 -22.57
CA HIS A 31 4.23 -22.56 -23.13
C HIS A 31 3.80 -21.80 -24.40
N GLY A 32 4.11 -20.50 -24.45
CA GLY A 32 3.78 -19.61 -25.57
C GLY A 32 2.38 -18.99 -25.53
N LEU A 33 1.44 -19.54 -24.76
CA LEU A 33 0.11 -18.94 -24.53
C LEU A 33 -0.03 -18.34 -23.13
N ASP A 34 0.55 -18.99 -22.14
CA ASP A 34 0.52 -18.55 -20.75
C ASP A 34 1.78 -17.77 -20.37
N PRO A 35 1.68 -16.88 -19.38
CA PRO A 35 2.85 -16.29 -18.76
C PRO A 35 3.73 -17.38 -18.12
N PRO A 36 5.04 -17.12 -17.98
CA PRO A 36 5.94 -18.01 -17.27
C PRO A 36 5.50 -18.18 -15.81
N GLN A 37 5.89 -19.31 -15.20
CA GLN A 37 5.58 -19.60 -13.80
C GLN A 37 5.98 -18.45 -12.87
N PHE A 38 7.15 -17.86 -13.09
CA PHE A 38 7.61 -16.69 -12.33
C PHE A 38 7.93 -15.56 -13.30
N GLN A 39 7.44 -14.36 -12.98
CA GLN A 39 7.66 -13.15 -13.75
C GLN A 39 8.11 -12.01 -12.83
N ILE A 40 9.20 -11.33 -13.18
CA ILE A 40 9.71 -10.18 -12.43
C ILE A 40 8.97 -8.92 -12.92
N LEU A 41 8.51 -8.10 -11.96
CA LEU A 41 7.94 -6.78 -12.20
C LEU A 41 8.97 -5.71 -11.82
N ILE A 42 9.27 -4.82 -12.76
CA ILE A 42 10.17 -3.67 -12.53
C ILE A 42 9.35 -2.53 -11.89
N ALA A 43 9.99 -1.68 -11.09
CA ALA A 43 9.42 -0.55 -10.33
C ALA A 43 8.45 0.38 -11.12
N ASN A 44 8.47 0.34 -12.45
CA ASN A 44 7.53 1.08 -13.31
C ASN A 44 6.22 0.32 -13.63
N GLY A 45 5.95 -0.81 -12.98
CA GLY A 45 4.78 -1.66 -13.25
C GLY A 45 4.81 -2.35 -14.61
N LYS A 46 5.92 -2.25 -15.34
CA LYS A 46 6.16 -2.99 -16.57
C LYS A 46 6.82 -4.33 -16.23
N THR A 47 6.26 -5.39 -16.80
CA THR A 47 6.89 -6.70 -16.86
C THR A 47 8.20 -6.59 -17.64
N VAL A 48 9.24 -7.32 -17.26
CA VAL A 48 10.41 -7.53 -18.14
C VAL A 48 9.89 -8.01 -19.50
N ASP A 49 10.31 -7.35 -20.58
CA ASP A 49 9.70 -7.46 -21.92
C ASP A 49 9.55 -8.91 -22.38
N ALA A 50 8.54 -9.18 -23.22
CA ALA A 50 8.19 -10.51 -23.75
C ALA A 50 9.32 -11.24 -24.49
N ASN A 51 10.40 -10.53 -24.87
CA ASN A 51 11.59 -11.08 -25.52
C ASN A 51 12.78 -11.27 -24.57
N GLU A 52 12.67 -10.81 -23.34
CA GLU A 52 13.62 -11.02 -22.25
C GLU A 52 12.89 -11.77 -21.13
N ILE A 53 12.27 -12.91 -21.52
CA ILE A 53 11.80 -13.90 -20.56
C ILE A 53 13.06 -14.49 -19.92
N VAL A 54 13.58 -13.82 -18.90
CA VAL A 54 14.40 -14.49 -17.90
C VAL A 54 13.43 -15.41 -17.17
N ALA A 55 13.23 -16.61 -17.74
CA ALA A 55 12.62 -17.70 -17.03
C ALA A 55 13.42 -17.80 -15.74
N GLY A 56 12.82 -17.39 -14.62
CA GLY A 56 13.41 -17.58 -13.31
C GLY A 56 13.69 -19.07 -13.21
N ALA A 57 14.95 -19.45 -13.44
CA ALA A 57 15.36 -20.80 -13.82
C ALA A 57 15.28 -21.74 -12.61
N GLY A 58 14.09 -21.94 -12.05
CA GLY A 58 13.87 -22.66 -10.79
C GLY A 58 14.52 -21.99 -9.57
N MET A 59 15.07 -20.78 -9.70
CA MET A 59 15.87 -20.12 -8.66
C MET A 59 15.08 -19.13 -7.80
N TYR A 60 13.82 -18.85 -8.09
CA TYR A 60 12.97 -17.97 -7.27
C TYR A 60 11.84 -18.78 -6.62
N PRO A 61 11.52 -18.58 -5.33
CA PRO A 61 12.22 -17.78 -4.32
C PRO A 61 13.26 -18.63 -3.57
N LEU A 62 14.44 -18.87 -4.16
CA LEU A 62 15.56 -19.51 -3.47
C LEU A 62 16.74 -18.55 -3.48
N ASP A 63 17.17 -18.14 -2.29
CA ASP A 63 18.36 -17.30 -2.09
C ASP A 63 19.62 -18.15 -2.35
N LEU A 64 19.89 -18.44 -3.61
CA LEU A 64 20.88 -19.44 -4.01
C LEU A 64 22.33 -18.97 -3.91
N ASN A 65 22.62 -17.71 -3.58
CA ASN A 65 24.03 -17.33 -3.41
C ASN A 65 24.39 -16.05 -2.65
N ASP A 66 23.47 -15.39 -1.96
CA ASP A 66 23.80 -14.07 -1.45
C ASP A 66 24.15 -14.06 0.04
N ASN A 67 25.30 -13.47 0.35
CA ASN A 67 25.69 -12.94 1.67
C ASN A 67 24.69 -11.87 2.21
N ILE A 68 23.53 -11.73 1.59
CA ILE A 68 22.43 -10.84 1.94
C ILE A 68 21.52 -11.62 2.92
N LYS A 69 22.03 -11.88 4.13
CA LYS A 69 21.25 -12.50 5.23
C LYS A 69 20.08 -11.63 5.71
N ASP A 70 19.98 -10.43 5.18
CA ASP A 70 19.08 -9.39 5.67
C ASP A 70 17.82 -9.24 4.80
N TYR A 71 17.55 -10.08 3.81
CA TYR A 71 16.33 -9.98 3.00
C TYR A 71 15.58 -11.31 2.97
N LYS A 72 14.25 -11.24 2.92
CA LYS A 72 13.36 -12.39 2.86
C LYS A 72 12.22 -12.12 1.88
N TRP A 73 11.76 -13.19 1.23
CA TRP A 73 10.56 -13.15 0.41
C TRP A 73 9.31 -13.21 1.26
N PHE A 74 8.39 -12.30 0.99
CA PHE A 74 7.08 -12.24 1.63
C PHE A 74 5.98 -12.31 0.56
N VAL A 75 4.86 -12.92 0.91
CA VAL A 75 3.66 -12.86 0.08
C VAL A 75 3.00 -11.51 0.31
N SER A 76 2.85 -10.74 -0.75
CA SER A 76 2.12 -9.48 -0.71
C SER A 76 0.63 -9.80 -0.71
N MET A 77 -0.07 -9.39 0.35
CA MET A 77 -1.52 -9.65 0.52
C MET A 77 -2.38 -8.47 0.09
N ASP A 78 -1.82 -7.26 0.08
CA ASP A 78 -2.51 -6.02 -0.30
C ASP A 78 -1.95 -5.48 -1.61
N HIS A 79 -2.85 -5.26 -2.56
CA HIS A 79 -2.56 -4.73 -3.88
C HIS A 79 -3.38 -3.48 -4.19
N GLY A 80 -3.65 -2.66 -3.17
CA GLY A 80 -4.41 -1.41 -3.33
C GLY A 80 -5.85 -1.65 -3.78
N GLY A 81 -6.42 -2.80 -3.41
CA GLY A 81 -7.78 -3.21 -3.79
C GLY A 81 -7.96 -3.62 -5.25
N GLN A 82 -6.88 -3.81 -6.02
CA GLN A 82 -6.97 -4.26 -7.42
C GLN A 82 -7.20 -5.77 -7.56
N TYR A 83 -6.74 -6.54 -6.56
CA TYR A 83 -6.85 -8.00 -6.55
C TYR A 83 -7.39 -8.44 -5.19
N GLU A 84 -8.36 -9.34 -5.21
CA GLU A 84 -8.77 -10.08 -4.02
C GLU A 84 -7.85 -11.30 -3.87
N THR A 85 -7.28 -11.48 -2.68
CA THR A 85 -6.37 -12.56 -2.31
C THR A 85 -7.02 -13.49 -1.29
N ASP A 86 -6.74 -14.79 -1.37
CA ASP A 86 -7.11 -15.76 -0.34
C ASP A 86 -6.17 -15.68 0.88
N ASP A 87 -6.38 -16.54 1.88
CA ASP A 87 -5.56 -16.64 3.09
C ASP A 87 -4.11 -17.09 2.83
N GLN A 88 -3.84 -17.60 1.63
CA GLN A 88 -2.52 -18.02 1.15
C GLN A 88 -1.94 -17.02 0.13
N GLY A 89 -2.58 -15.88 -0.09
CA GLY A 89 -2.16 -14.82 -1.01
C GLY A 89 -2.34 -15.14 -2.50
N TRP A 90 -3.18 -16.10 -2.85
CA TRP A 90 -3.55 -16.36 -4.24
C TRP A 90 -4.74 -15.50 -4.68
N SER A 91 -4.64 -14.99 -5.89
CA SER A 91 -5.75 -14.40 -6.62
C SER A 91 -6.13 -15.30 -7.79
N TYR A 92 -7.43 -15.56 -7.96
CA TYR A 92 -7.98 -16.50 -8.95
C TYR A 92 -8.67 -15.77 -10.10
N GLY A 93 -8.57 -16.33 -11.29
CA GLY A 93 -9.20 -15.80 -12.50
C GLY A 93 -9.51 -16.91 -13.52
N TRP A 94 -10.25 -16.56 -14.56
CA TRP A 94 -10.55 -17.50 -15.66
C TRP A 94 -9.42 -17.54 -16.72
N ARG A 95 -8.62 -16.47 -16.83
CA ARG A 95 -7.46 -16.34 -17.73
C ARG A 95 -6.46 -15.31 -17.19
N PHE A 96 -5.17 -15.42 -17.55
CA PHE A 96 -4.10 -14.55 -17.03
C PHE A 96 -4.23 -13.07 -17.41
N GLY A 97 -4.95 -12.75 -18.49
CA GLY A 97 -5.29 -11.37 -18.88
C GLY A 97 -6.61 -10.85 -18.32
N SER A 98 -7.19 -11.49 -17.30
CA SER A 98 -8.43 -11.01 -16.68
C SER A 98 -8.19 -9.68 -15.95
N HIS A 99 -9.12 -8.74 -16.05
CA HIS A 99 -9.15 -7.54 -15.21
C HIS A 99 -9.75 -7.82 -13.82
N HIS A 100 -10.51 -8.90 -13.71
CA HIS A 100 -11.21 -9.24 -12.48
C HIS A 100 -10.61 -10.53 -11.89
N TRP A 101 -10.07 -10.40 -10.69
CA TRP A 101 -9.49 -11.50 -9.92
C TRP A 101 -10.15 -11.56 -8.56
N LYS A 102 -10.43 -12.78 -8.10
CA LYS A 102 -11.17 -13.05 -6.86
C LYS A 102 -10.32 -13.85 -5.89
N SER A 103 -10.70 -13.87 -4.62
CA SER A 103 -10.09 -14.73 -3.60
C SER A 103 -10.46 -16.23 -3.73
N LYS A 104 -11.36 -16.59 -4.66
CA LYS A 104 -11.77 -17.98 -4.89
C LYS A 104 -12.27 -18.19 -6.31
N ASN A 105 -12.22 -19.46 -6.75
CA ASN A 105 -12.71 -19.97 -8.02
C ASN A 105 -11.97 -19.39 -9.25
N GLY A 106 -11.53 -20.28 -10.14
CA GLY A 106 -10.88 -19.91 -11.39
C GLY A 106 -10.14 -21.08 -12.02
N PHE A 107 -9.65 -20.88 -13.24
CA PHE A 107 -8.77 -21.82 -13.93
C PHE A 107 -7.29 -21.42 -13.88
N VAL A 108 -7.04 -20.15 -13.56
CA VAL A 108 -5.71 -19.62 -13.33
C VAL A 108 -5.67 -19.00 -11.95
N ARG A 109 -4.49 -19.00 -11.36
CA ARG A 109 -4.21 -18.21 -10.16
C ARG A 109 -2.84 -17.56 -10.26
N LYS A 110 -2.69 -16.44 -9.55
CA LYS A 110 -1.41 -15.76 -9.40
C LYS A 110 -1.17 -15.35 -7.97
N ARG A 111 0.09 -15.26 -7.57
CA ARG A 111 0.53 -14.83 -6.24
C ARG A 111 1.67 -13.84 -6.40
N PHE A 112 1.65 -12.81 -5.57
CA PHE A 112 2.66 -11.76 -5.60
C PHE A 112 3.64 -11.95 -4.46
N TRP A 113 4.92 -11.96 -4.81
CA TRP A 113 6.04 -12.08 -3.91
C TRP A 113 6.79 -10.75 -3.91
N THR A 114 7.11 -10.24 -2.73
CA THR A 114 7.93 -9.05 -2.55
C THR A 114 9.14 -9.39 -1.72
N ARG A 115 10.30 -8.89 -2.13
CA ARG A 115 11.52 -9.00 -1.34
C ARG A 115 11.64 -7.79 -0.42
N MET A 116 11.70 -8.05 0.87
CA MET A 116 11.86 -7.01 1.90
C MET A 116 12.98 -7.37 2.86
N PRO A 117 13.60 -6.37 3.52
CA PRO A 117 14.53 -6.63 4.59
C PRO A 117 13.90 -7.49 5.70
N ALA A 118 14.63 -8.48 6.20
CA ALA A 118 14.22 -9.40 7.26
C ALA A 118 14.11 -8.71 8.64
N LYS A 119 14.84 -7.60 8.83
CA LYS A 119 14.76 -6.77 10.04
C LYS A 119 13.87 -5.56 9.75
N PRO A 120 12.71 -5.43 10.41
CA PRO A 120 11.79 -4.31 10.17
C PRO A 120 12.40 -2.96 10.54
N GLU A 121 13.37 -2.94 11.48
CA GLU A 121 14.13 -1.73 11.84
C GLU A 121 14.85 -1.10 10.63
N GLN A 122 15.27 -1.90 9.65
CA GLN A 122 15.91 -1.42 8.42
C GLN A 122 14.92 -0.78 7.44
N LEU A 123 13.60 -0.94 7.65
CA LEU A 123 12.59 -0.22 6.87
C LEU A 123 12.47 1.25 7.33
N TYR A 124 12.84 1.56 8.57
CA TYR A 124 12.70 2.89 9.19
C TYR A 124 13.98 3.74 9.20
N ILE A 125 15.10 3.19 8.71
CA ILE A 125 16.38 3.91 8.71
C ILE A 125 16.57 4.67 7.39
N GLU A 126 16.78 5.98 7.57
CA GLU A 126 17.25 7.03 6.64
C GLU A 126 16.23 7.76 5.75
N ASP A 127 15.59 8.78 6.35
CA ASP A 127 15.37 10.11 5.75
C ASP A 127 15.78 11.26 6.70
N THR A 128 16.46 10.96 7.82
CA THR A 128 17.02 11.99 8.70
C THR A 128 18.34 12.47 8.09
N VAL A 129 18.23 13.53 7.31
CA VAL A 129 19.32 14.42 6.93
C VAL A 129 20.10 14.81 8.19
N ASP A 130 21.42 14.66 8.15
CA ASP A 130 22.37 15.19 9.12
C ASP A 130 22.01 16.63 9.52
N ASN A 131 21.70 16.84 10.80
CA ASN A 131 21.92 18.14 11.42
C ASN A 131 22.13 17.98 12.94
N ASP A 132 23.40 18.15 13.32
CA ASP A 132 23.95 18.70 14.56
C ASP A 132 23.36 18.30 15.93
N GLN A 133 24.21 17.55 16.66
CA GLN A 133 24.63 17.78 18.05
C GLN A 133 23.64 18.51 18.97
N PHE A 134 23.05 17.80 19.94
CA PHE A 134 23.04 18.26 21.34
C PHE A 134 23.02 17.06 22.31
N PRO A 135 23.64 17.17 23.51
CA PRO A 135 24.01 16.05 24.37
C PRO A 135 22.85 15.46 25.17
N GLN A 136 23.00 14.17 25.47
CA GLN A 136 22.26 13.43 26.48
C GLN A 136 22.32 14.13 27.84
N ASP A 137 21.15 14.26 28.47
CA ASP A 137 21.08 14.11 29.92
C ASP A 137 19.91 13.21 30.31
N SER A 138 20.18 12.42 31.34
CA SER A 138 19.45 11.24 31.76
C SER A 138 18.39 11.61 32.79
N SER A 139 17.21 11.00 32.75
CA SER A 139 16.56 10.44 33.95
C SER A 139 15.26 9.71 33.63
N ALA A 140 15.11 8.58 34.28
CA ALA A 140 13.96 7.70 34.25
C ALA A 140 12.71 8.35 34.84
N SER A 141 11.53 7.90 34.38
CA SER A 141 10.37 7.50 35.20
C SER A 141 9.06 7.70 34.42
N GLU A 142 8.45 6.61 33.95
CA GLU A 142 7.02 6.59 33.63
C GLU A 142 6.34 5.37 34.27
N CYS A 143 5.85 5.58 35.49
CA CYS A 143 4.58 5.03 35.95
C CYS A 143 3.70 6.25 36.20
N GLY A 144 2.65 6.43 35.39
CA GLY A 144 1.82 7.64 35.45
C GLY A 144 0.56 7.51 34.62
N GLU A 145 -0.35 6.65 35.07
CA GLU A 145 -1.76 6.67 34.70
C GLU A 145 -2.37 8.00 35.17
N VAL A 146 -2.75 8.89 34.25
CA VAL A 146 -3.61 10.03 34.58
C VAL A 146 -4.57 10.35 33.43
N SER A 147 -5.83 10.03 33.71
CA SER A 147 -7.02 10.48 33.00
C SER A 147 -7.13 12.00 33.09
N ALA A 148 -6.86 12.68 31.99
CA ALA A 148 -7.33 14.04 31.74
C ALA A 148 -8.22 14.00 30.48
N THR A 149 -9.52 14.07 30.69
CA THR A 149 -10.51 14.26 29.62
C THR A 149 -10.40 15.70 29.13
N GLU A 150 -9.33 16.00 28.39
CA GLU A 150 -9.31 17.18 27.54
C GLU A 150 -10.36 16.95 26.46
N MET A 151 -11.29 17.91 26.33
CA MET A 151 -12.20 17.98 25.19
C MET A 151 -11.36 18.23 23.94
N MET A 152 -10.73 17.19 23.40
CA MET A 152 -9.95 17.26 22.17
C MET A 152 -10.86 17.76 21.05
N SER A 153 -10.40 18.77 20.33
CA SER A 153 -11.06 19.26 19.13
C SER A 153 -11.26 18.08 18.15
N PRO A 154 -12.38 18.00 17.42
CA PRO A 154 -12.60 16.97 16.40
C PRO A 154 -11.47 16.89 15.37
N GLU A 155 -10.83 18.03 15.08
CA GLU A 155 -9.68 18.13 14.20
C GLU A 155 -8.45 17.41 14.76
N ASP A 156 -8.12 17.65 16.03
CA ASP A 156 -6.95 17.04 16.67
C ASP A 156 -7.16 15.53 16.88
N ALA A 157 -8.41 15.10 17.10
CA ALA A 157 -8.76 13.68 17.13
C ALA A 157 -8.51 12.99 15.78
N LEU A 158 -8.84 13.65 14.67
CA LEU A 158 -8.54 13.14 13.33
C LEU A 158 -7.03 13.07 13.09
N ILE A 159 -6.27 14.13 13.40
CA ILE A 159 -4.81 14.15 13.19
C ILE A 159 -4.15 12.99 13.94
N LYS A 160 -4.50 12.79 15.22
CA LYS A 160 -3.97 11.67 16.03
C LYS A 160 -4.30 10.29 15.44
N ASP A 161 -5.45 10.16 14.78
CA ASP A 161 -5.84 8.92 14.11
C ASP A 161 -5.13 8.73 12.75
N LEU A 162 -4.78 9.82 12.04
CA LEU A 162 -4.00 9.80 10.79
C LEU A 162 -2.51 9.52 11.02
N GLU A 163 -1.98 9.86 12.20
CA GLU A 163 -0.60 9.56 12.63
C GLU A 163 -0.36 8.06 12.89
N ARG A 164 -1.43 7.26 13.03
CA ARG A 164 -1.32 5.80 13.07
C ARG A 164 -0.70 5.26 11.77
N PRO A 165 -0.10 4.05 11.80
CA PRO A 165 0.46 3.41 10.61
C PRO A 165 -0.66 2.99 9.64
N LEU A 166 -1.20 3.96 8.91
CA LEU A 166 -2.22 3.81 7.88
C LEU A 166 -1.61 4.08 6.51
N VAL A 167 -2.08 3.36 5.50
CA VAL A 167 -1.71 3.66 4.11
C VAL A 167 -2.39 4.96 3.68
N ASP A 168 -1.74 5.78 2.86
CA ASP A 168 -2.28 7.07 2.41
C ASP A 168 -3.70 6.99 1.84
N ARG A 169 -4.07 5.89 1.19
CA ARG A 169 -5.46 5.66 0.75
C ARG A 169 -6.46 5.69 1.91
N GLN A 170 -6.15 4.96 2.99
CA GLN A 170 -7.01 4.92 4.19
C GLN A 170 -7.03 6.29 4.88
N ARG A 171 -5.89 7.01 4.89
CA ARG A 171 -5.84 8.39 5.38
C ARG A 171 -6.80 9.30 4.59
N LEU A 172 -6.76 9.22 3.26
CA LEU A 172 -7.66 9.99 2.39
C LEU A 172 -9.14 9.63 2.61
N GLU A 173 -9.48 8.36 2.77
CA GLU A 173 -10.85 7.91 3.06
C GLU A 173 -11.36 8.50 4.39
N LYS A 174 -10.53 8.48 5.45
CA LYS A 174 -10.87 9.10 6.75
C LYS A 174 -11.01 10.62 6.67
N ILE A 175 -10.13 11.30 5.94
CA ILE A 175 -10.22 12.75 5.71
C ILE A 175 -11.54 13.08 5.00
N GLN A 176 -11.90 12.32 3.96
CA GLN A 176 -13.17 12.51 3.26
C GLN A 176 -14.38 12.29 4.18
N GLU A 177 -14.35 11.26 5.02
CA GLU A 177 -15.42 10.98 5.98
C GLU A 177 -15.59 12.11 6.99
N PHE A 178 -14.48 12.66 7.50
CA PHE A 178 -14.48 13.82 8.40
C PHE A 178 -15.01 15.10 7.73
N LEU A 179 -14.65 15.34 6.46
CA LEU A 179 -15.08 16.53 5.72
C LEU A 179 -16.54 16.45 5.22
N ARG A 180 -17.07 15.24 5.03
CA ARG A 180 -18.43 15.02 4.51
C ARG A 180 -19.54 15.71 5.32
N PRO A 181 -19.56 15.72 6.67
CA PRO A 181 -20.60 16.41 7.44
C PRO A 181 -20.41 17.94 7.53
N LEU A 182 -19.21 18.49 7.31
CA LEU A 182 -18.89 19.91 7.57
C LEU A 182 -19.59 20.89 6.62
N SER A 183 -19.94 22.09 7.09
CA SER A 183 -20.53 23.12 6.20
C SER A 183 -19.55 23.55 5.09
N VAL A 184 -20.06 24.14 4.01
CA VAL A 184 -19.20 24.66 2.93
C VAL A 184 -18.29 25.77 3.44
N GLU A 185 -18.78 26.62 4.36
CA GLU A 185 -17.97 27.69 4.95
C GLU A 185 -16.84 27.11 5.82
N ASP A 186 -17.13 26.10 6.64
CA ASP A 186 -16.14 25.49 7.54
C ASP A 186 -15.10 24.69 6.75
N MET A 187 -15.53 23.99 5.70
CA MET A 187 -14.60 23.28 4.81
C MET A 187 -13.67 24.24 4.08
N LYS A 188 -14.17 25.40 3.61
CA LYS A 188 -13.32 26.44 3.00
C LYS A 188 -12.30 26.99 4.01
N LYS A 189 -12.70 27.24 5.26
CA LYS A 189 -11.77 27.68 6.32
C LYS A 189 -10.70 26.64 6.61
N LEU A 190 -11.08 25.36 6.73
CA LEU A 190 -10.16 24.26 7.05
C LEU A 190 -9.26 23.84 5.89
N CYS A 191 -9.66 24.11 4.65
CA CYS A 191 -8.94 23.71 3.45
C CYS A 191 -8.25 24.88 2.74
N THR A 192 -8.14 26.04 3.38
CA THR A 192 -7.34 27.16 2.86
C THR A 192 -5.87 26.78 2.88
N SER A 193 -5.08 27.21 1.88
CA SER A 193 -3.65 26.88 1.74
C SER A 193 -2.82 27.22 2.99
N ASP A 194 -3.22 28.24 3.74
CA ASP A 194 -2.53 28.69 4.96
C ASP A 194 -3.09 28.07 6.25
N SER A 195 -4.05 27.14 6.14
CA SER A 195 -4.67 26.56 7.32
C SER A 195 -3.70 25.62 8.06
N PRO A 196 -3.61 25.71 9.40
CA PRO A 196 -2.76 24.83 10.18
C PRO A 196 -3.23 23.38 10.11
N PHE A 197 -4.54 23.16 9.97
CA PHE A 197 -5.14 21.84 9.82
C PHE A 197 -4.69 21.14 8.53
N LEU A 198 -4.85 21.77 7.36
CA LEU A 198 -4.45 21.17 6.08
C LEU A 198 -2.96 20.87 6.06
N ASN A 199 -2.13 21.76 6.60
CA ASN A 199 -0.69 21.54 6.70
C ASN A 199 -0.33 20.33 7.58
N LYS A 200 -1.02 20.13 8.72
CA LYS A 200 -0.86 18.92 9.53
C LYS A 200 -1.29 17.67 8.76
N VAL A 201 -2.44 17.69 8.10
CA VAL A 201 -2.94 16.57 7.28
C VAL A 201 -1.95 16.21 6.16
N LEU A 202 -1.45 17.19 5.41
CA LEU A 202 -0.49 16.96 4.33
C LEU A 202 0.82 16.34 4.83
N LYS A 203 1.27 16.67 6.05
CA LYS A 203 2.44 16.03 6.67
C LYS A 203 2.21 14.56 7.02
N THR A 204 0.96 14.14 7.26
CA THR A 204 0.66 12.72 7.50
C THR A 204 0.69 11.88 6.23
N LEU A 205 0.58 12.48 5.04
CA LEU A 205 0.63 11.76 3.77
C LEU A 205 2.08 11.55 3.34
N LEU A 206 2.45 10.29 3.10
CA LEU A 206 3.82 9.91 2.75
C LEU A 206 4.15 10.23 1.30
N PHE A 207 3.19 10.06 0.39
CA PHE A 207 3.44 10.20 -1.04
C PHE A 207 2.97 11.56 -1.58
N GLU A 208 3.82 12.20 -2.38
CA GLU A 208 3.49 13.46 -3.07
C GLU A 208 2.26 13.31 -3.99
N MET A 209 2.08 12.14 -4.60
CA MET A 209 0.89 11.86 -5.41
C MET A 209 -0.40 11.88 -4.59
N SER A 210 -0.36 11.41 -3.34
CA SER A 210 -1.50 11.47 -2.42
C SER A 210 -1.83 12.91 -2.03
N LYS A 211 -0.81 13.73 -1.76
CA LYS A 211 -0.95 15.16 -1.45
C LYS A 211 -1.62 15.90 -2.61
N LYS A 212 -1.12 15.70 -3.84
CA LYS A 212 -1.74 16.27 -5.05
C LYS A 212 -3.16 15.78 -5.24
N LYS A 213 -3.42 14.48 -5.07
CA LYS A 213 -4.78 13.92 -5.19
C LYS A 213 -5.75 14.53 -4.19
N LEU A 214 -5.32 14.80 -2.95
CA LEU A 214 -6.14 15.48 -1.96
C LEU A 214 -6.51 16.90 -2.42
N LEU A 215 -5.51 17.69 -2.81
CA LEU A 215 -5.67 19.10 -3.17
C LEU A 215 -6.41 19.31 -4.49
N ASP A 216 -6.06 18.55 -5.52
CA ASP A 216 -6.50 18.80 -6.90
C ASP A 216 -7.79 18.07 -7.25
N VAL A 217 -8.12 16.98 -6.55
CA VAL A 217 -9.26 16.12 -6.88
C VAL A 217 -10.26 16.07 -5.73
N VAL A 218 -9.84 15.61 -4.55
CA VAL A 218 -10.76 15.30 -3.46
C VAL A 218 -11.45 16.56 -2.90
N LEU A 219 -10.69 17.59 -2.58
CA LEU A 219 -11.25 18.82 -1.99
C LEU A 219 -12.19 19.55 -2.99
N PRO A 220 -11.82 19.75 -4.27
CA PRO A 220 -12.72 20.34 -5.25
C PRO A 220 -13.99 19.52 -5.48
N GLU A 221 -13.89 18.19 -5.57
CA GLU A 221 -15.06 17.32 -5.77
C GLU A 221 -16.06 17.44 -4.61
N LEU A 222 -15.57 17.45 -3.36
CA LEU A 222 -16.42 17.62 -2.18
C LEU A 222 -17.10 18.99 -2.14
N LEU A 223 -16.39 20.06 -2.52
CA LEU A 223 -16.97 21.41 -2.65
C LEU A 223 -18.10 21.45 -3.67
N ILE A 224 -17.86 20.91 -4.87
CA ILE A 224 -18.84 20.89 -5.98
C ILE A 224 -20.08 20.08 -5.60
N GLN A 225 -19.91 18.92 -4.96
CA GLN A 225 -21.04 18.09 -4.51
C GLN A 225 -21.92 18.83 -3.51
N LYS A 226 -21.33 19.60 -2.58
CA LYS A 226 -22.10 20.36 -1.60
C LYS A 226 -22.80 21.58 -2.18
N GLU A 227 -22.17 22.29 -3.11
CA GLU A 227 -22.80 23.43 -3.78
C GLU A 227 -24.03 22.99 -4.60
N LYS A 228 -23.98 21.82 -5.23
CA LYS A 228 -25.14 21.23 -5.94
C LYS A 228 -26.26 20.76 -5.02
N SER A 229 -25.97 20.50 -3.75
CA SER A 229 -26.92 19.93 -2.79
C SER A 229 -27.65 21.00 -1.96
N ARG A 230 -27.40 22.30 -2.18
CA ARG A 230 -28.18 23.38 -1.55
C ARG A 230 -29.56 23.46 -2.22
N PRO A 231 -30.66 23.19 -1.50
CA PRO A 231 -31.99 23.49 -2.02
C PRO A 231 -32.13 25.01 -2.22
N LEU A 232 -32.76 25.39 -3.34
CA LEU A 232 -33.13 26.77 -3.67
C LEU A 232 -34.06 27.38 -2.62
#